data_AF-H2YAA6-F1
#
_entry.id   AF-H2YAA6-F1
#
_cell.length_a   1.000
_cell.length_b   1.000
_cell.length_c   1.000
_cell.angle_alpha   90.00
_cell.angle_beta   90.00
_cell.angle_gamma   90.00
#
_symmetry.space_group_name_H-M   'P 1'
#
loop_
_entity.id
_entity.type
_entity.pdbx_description
1 polymer ?
#
loop_
_entity_poly.entity_id
_entity_poly.type
_entity_poly.pdbx_seq_one_letter_code
_entity_poly.pdbx_strand_id
1 'polypeptide(L)'
;MLIEVFPFQDITLSREERVNDLVSRLTLKELLAQVTRGGAGDNGPAPAIYRLGINRYNWNTECLRGYAMNGDATCFPQPIGLAATFDQPLIKKMAHAIAVEARAKHNNFTKHGNFGDHTGLSCFSPVINIMRHPLWGRNQETYGEDPVMSSLMAHAYVTGLQGDEIYLPATANCKHFAAYDGPENIPSSRLTFNAVVSMEDLGRTYFPAFRECIHSGCFGIVCSYNAINGQPACASHYLQSILRDKFKY
;
A
#
# COMPACT_ATOMS: atom_id res chain seq x y z
N MET A 1 6.50 -17.95 -35.23
CA MET A 1 6.81 -18.33 -33.83
C MET A 1 5.48 -18.46 -33.12
N LEU A 2 5.11 -19.68 -32.70
CA LEU A 2 3.91 -19.85 -31.86
C LEU A 2 4.22 -19.19 -30.52
N ILE A 3 3.43 -18.19 -30.13
CA ILE A 3 3.51 -17.59 -28.81
C ILE A 3 3.05 -18.67 -27.84
N GLU A 4 3.95 -19.15 -26.99
CA GLU A 4 3.60 -20.07 -25.92
C GLU A 4 2.60 -19.35 -24.99
N VAL A 5 1.37 -19.88 -24.91
CA VAL A 5 0.33 -19.33 -24.04
C VAL A 5 0.45 -20.07 -22.70
N PHE A 6 0.79 -19.33 -21.64
CA PHE A 6 0.95 -19.89 -20.31
C PHE A 6 -0.39 -19.86 -19.54
N PRO A 7 -0.65 -20.81 -18.62
CA PRO A 7 -1.85 -20.80 -17.78
C PRO A 7 -2.05 -19.49 -17.01
N PHE A 8 -0.99 -18.83 -16.52
CA PHE A 8 -1.14 -17.53 -15.85
C PHE A 8 -1.71 -16.41 -16.75
N GLN A 9 -1.73 -16.59 -18.07
CA GLN A 9 -2.32 -15.67 -19.04
C GLN A 9 -3.80 -15.97 -19.32
N ASP A 10 -4.32 -17.12 -18.91
CA ASP A 10 -5.73 -17.48 -19.03
C ASP A 10 -6.56 -16.77 -17.96
N ILE A 11 -7.39 -15.81 -18.37
CA ILE A 11 -8.23 -15.00 -17.48
C ILE A 11 -9.46 -15.75 -16.95
N THR A 12 -9.74 -16.96 -17.45
CA THR A 12 -10.82 -17.81 -16.94
C THR A 12 -10.42 -18.56 -15.66
N LEU A 13 -9.12 -18.72 -15.42
CA LEU A 13 -8.58 -19.27 -14.17
C LEU A 13 -8.63 -18.23 -13.04
N SER A 14 -8.72 -18.72 -11.80
CA SER A 14 -8.68 -17.85 -10.63
C SER A 14 -7.35 -17.09 -10.54
N ARG A 15 -7.37 -15.95 -9.85
CA ARG A 15 -6.15 -15.16 -9.60
C ARG A 15 -5.07 -16.02 -8.91
N GLU A 16 -5.46 -16.88 -7.97
CA GLU A 16 -4.54 -17.74 -7.24
C GLU A 16 -3.88 -18.78 -8.13
N GLU A 17 -4.64 -19.49 -8.96
CA GLU A 17 -4.09 -20.46 -9.93
C GLU A 17 -3.08 -19.80 -10.88
N ARG A 18 -3.43 -18.61 -11.39
CA ARG A 18 -2.57 -17.85 -12.29
C ARG A 18 -1.29 -17.39 -11.61
N VAL A 19 -1.37 -16.90 -10.38
CA VAL A 19 -0.20 -16.46 -9.61
C VAL A 19 0.70 -17.64 -9.24
N ASN A 20 0.12 -18.76 -8.81
CA ASN A 20 0.88 -19.96 -8.47
C ASN A 20 1.63 -20.54 -9.69
N ASP A 21 0.97 -20.61 -10.84
CA ASP A 21 1.61 -21.01 -12.10
C ASP A 21 2.76 -20.06 -12.46
N LEU A 22 2.53 -18.74 -12.42
CA LEU A 22 3.55 -17.73 -12.71
C LEU A 22 4.79 -17.87 -11.81
N VAL A 23 4.58 -17.94 -10.49
CA VAL A 23 5.67 -18.00 -9.50
C VAL A 23 6.43 -19.33 -9.61
N SER A 24 5.74 -20.45 -9.86
CA SER A 24 6.37 -21.77 -10.04
C SER A 24 7.34 -21.81 -11.23
N ARG A 25 7.13 -20.92 -12.21
CA ARG A 25 7.96 -20.80 -13.41
C ARG A 25 9.18 -19.92 -13.21
N LEU A 26 9.26 -19.14 -12.13
CA LEU A 26 10.39 -18.23 -11.88
C LEU A 26 11.63 -19.02 -11.48
N THR A 27 12.78 -18.65 -12.03
CA THR A 27 14.06 -19.04 -11.44
C THR A 27 14.25 -18.29 -10.12
N LEU A 28 15.08 -18.83 -9.23
CA LEU A 28 15.44 -18.14 -7.99
C LEU A 28 15.98 -16.72 -8.25
N LYS A 29 16.79 -16.54 -9.30
CA LYS A 29 17.35 -15.23 -9.67
C LYS A 29 16.26 -14.24 -10.05
N GLU A 30 15.27 -14.65 -10.84
CA GLU A 30 14.15 -13.78 -11.21
C GLU A 30 13.28 -13.46 -10.01
N LEU A 31 12.97 -14.46 -9.16
CA LEU A 31 12.22 -14.24 -7.93
C LEU A 31 12.89 -13.20 -7.03
N LEU A 32 14.20 -13.35 -6.78
CA LEU A 32 14.97 -12.37 -6.00
C LEU A 32 14.91 -10.96 -6.60
N ALA A 33 14.96 -10.85 -7.93
CA ALA A 33 14.85 -9.58 -8.62
C ALA A 33 13.45 -8.95 -8.54
N GLN A 34 12.40 -9.75 -8.31
CA GLN A 34 11.03 -9.24 -8.13
C GLN A 34 10.73 -8.79 -6.69
N VAL A 35 11.39 -9.35 -5.67
CA VAL A 35 11.14 -9.04 -4.26
C VAL A 35 12.06 -7.97 -3.67
N THR A 36 13.06 -7.52 -4.42
CA THR A 36 14.00 -6.48 -3.98
C THR A 36 13.51 -5.10 -4.42
N ARG A 37 13.42 -4.16 -3.47
CA ARG A 37 13.18 -2.75 -3.80
C ARG A 37 14.32 -2.28 -4.68
N GLY A 38 14.01 -1.96 -5.93
CA GLY A 38 15.02 -1.55 -6.88
C GLY A 38 15.60 -2.65 -7.76
N GLY A 39 14.84 -3.71 -8.04
CA GLY A 39 15.31 -4.85 -8.85
C GLY A 39 16.16 -4.51 -10.08
N ALA A 40 15.93 -3.38 -10.76
CA ALA A 40 16.75 -2.87 -11.87
C ALA A 40 17.51 -1.53 -11.61
N GLY A 41 17.44 -0.93 -10.41
CA GLY A 41 18.05 0.35 -10.05
C GLY A 41 17.44 0.98 -8.77
N ASP A 42 17.96 2.11 -8.30
CA ASP A 42 17.43 2.79 -7.09
C ASP A 42 15.94 3.17 -7.28
N ASN A 43 15.08 2.70 -6.36
CA ASN A 43 13.61 2.87 -6.39
C ASN A 43 12.87 2.24 -7.59
N GLY A 44 13.48 1.29 -8.28
CA GLY A 44 12.81 0.43 -9.26
C GLY A 44 13.23 0.71 -10.71
N PRO A 45 12.51 0.11 -11.68
CA PRO A 45 11.44 -0.89 -11.53
C PRO A 45 11.97 -2.30 -11.23
N ALA A 46 11.08 -3.24 -10.87
CA ALA A 46 11.39 -4.66 -11.00
C ALA A 46 11.65 -4.99 -12.48
N PRO A 47 12.69 -5.79 -12.80
CA PRO A 47 13.07 -6.04 -14.18
C PRO A 47 12.03 -6.90 -14.92
N ALA A 48 11.98 -6.73 -16.25
CA ALA A 48 11.18 -7.59 -17.11
C ALA A 48 11.71 -9.03 -17.10
N ILE A 49 10.81 -9.99 -17.32
CA ILE A 49 11.13 -11.40 -17.51
C ILE A 49 10.63 -11.79 -18.92
N TYR A 50 11.44 -11.46 -19.93
CA TYR A 50 11.03 -11.56 -21.34
C TYR A 50 10.63 -12.98 -21.76
N ARG A 51 11.26 -14.02 -21.21
CA ARG A 51 10.89 -15.41 -21.50
C ARG A 51 9.47 -15.78 -21.06
N LEU A 52 8.89 -15.04 -20.12
CA LEU A 52 7.52 -15.20 -19.65
C LEU A 52 6.60 -14.07 -20.14
N GLY A 53 7.09 -13.16 -20.98
CA GLY A 53 6.32 -12.00 -21.45
C GLY A 53 5.93 -11.02 -20.34
N ILE A 54 6.66 -10.98 -19.22
CA ILE A 54 6.40 -10.06 -18.10
C ILE A 54 7.19 -8.77 -18.32
N ASN A 55 6.50 -7.63 -18.36
CA ASN A 55 7.12 -6.32 -18.46
C ASN A 55 7.67 -5.84 -17.11
N ARG A 56 8.47 -4.77 -17.16
CA ARG A 56 8.92 -4.06 -15.96
C ARG A 56 7.71 -3.54 -15.18
N TYR A 57 7.82 -3.51 -13.85
CA TYR A 57 6.78 -2.95 -12.99
C TYR A 57 7.40 -2.18 -11.83
N ASN A 58 6.86 -0.99 -11.54
CA ASN A 58 7.23 -0.22 -10.35
C ASN A 58 6.11 -0.30 -9.30
N TRP A 59 6.49 -0.65 -8.08
CA TRP A 59 5.56 -0.82 -6.95
C TRP A 59 5.39 0.47 -6.13
N ASN A 60 6.34 1.40 -6.22
CA ASN A 60 6.32 2.62 -5.43
C ASN A 60 5.42 3.64 -6.12
N THR A 61 4.24 3.88 -5.58
CA THR A 61 3.28 4.86 -6.10
C THR A 61 2.57 5.50 -4.92
N GLU A 62 2.43 6.82 -4.93
CA GLU A 62 1.81 7.56 -3.83
C GLU A 62 0.47 8.13 -4.30
N CYS A 63 -0.59 7.86 -3.53
CA CYS A 63 -1.96 8.19 -3.91
C CYS A 63 -2.73 8.95 -2.81
N LEU A 64 -2.04 9.41 -1.75
CA LEU A 64 -2.63 9.89 -0.50
C LEU A 64 -3.81 10.87 -0.69
N ARG A 65 -3.67 11.78 -1.66
CA ARG A 65 -4.66 12.82 -1.98
C ARG A 65 -4.65 13.18 -3.48
N GLY A 66 -4.39 12.18 -4.32
CA GLY A 66 -4.07 12.36 -5.74
C GLY A 66 -2.91 11.47 -6.16
N TYR A 67 -2.83 11.14 -7.45
CA TYR A 67 -1.72 10.36 -8.02
C TYR A 67 -0.47 11.23 -8.12
N ALA A 68 0.45 11.07 -7.18
CA ALA A 68 1.50 12.03 -6.89
C ALA A 68 2.84 11.74 -7.59
N MET A 69 3.68 12.78 -7.70
CA MET A 69 5.09 12.69 -8.15
C MET A 69 5.30 12.20 -9.59
N ASN A 70 4.31 12.41 -10.46
CA ASN A 70 4.34 11.92 -11.84
C ASN A 70 3.65 12.88 -12.84
N GLY A 71 3.81 14.20 -12.61
CA GLY A 71 3.18 15.27 -13.39
C GLY A 71 1.81 15.68 -12.84
N ASP A 72 0.97 16.29 -13.68
CA ASP A 72 -0.31 16.84 -13.25
C ASP A 72 -1.34 15.74 -12.94
N ALA A 73 -2.05 15.93 -11.83
CA ALA A 73 -3.14 15.09 -11.34
C ALA A 73 -4.01 15.95 -10.41
N THR A 74 -5.25 15.55 -10.17
CA THR A 74 -6.12 16.26 -9.22
C THR A 74 -5.53 16.20 -7.82
N CYS A 75 -5.47 17.37 -7.16
CA CYS A 75 -4.88 17.53 -5.84
C CYS A 75 -5.98 17.78 -4.79
N PHE A 76 -6.50 16.70 -4.20
CA PHE A 76 -7.57 16.75 -3.19
C PHE A 76 -7.04 17.23 -1.83
N PRO A 77 -7.88 17.73 -0.90
CA PRO A 77 -7.44 18.11 0.45
C PRO A 77 -6.61 17.03 1.17
N GLN A 78 -5.76 17.43 2.12
CA GLN A 78 -5.04 16.47 2.96
C GLN A 78 -6.03 15.58 3.76
N PRO A 79 -5.69 14.31 4.06
CA PRO A 79 -6.55 13.39 4.79
C PRO A 79 -7.14 13.94 6.09
N ILE A 80 -6.41 14.78 6.83
CA ILE A 80 -6.95 15.38 8.06
C ILE A 80 -8.15 16.30 7.78
N GLY A 81 -8.11 17.05 6.66
CA GLY A 81 -9.22 17.89 6.22
C GLY A 81 -10.36 17.07 5.62
N LEU A 82 -10.04 15.94 4.98
CA LEU A 82 -11.03 14.99 4.49
C LEU A 82 -11.77 14.31 5.65
N ALA A 83 -11.07 13.94 6.73
CA ALA A 83 -11.69 13.38 7.93
C ALA A 83 -12.70 14.34 8.58
N ALA A 84 -12.40 15.64 8.54
CA ALA A 84 -13.28 16.68 9.08
C ALA A 84 -14.63 16.81 8.34
N THR A 85 -14.82 16.11 7.21
CA THR A 85 -16.11 16.03 6.53
C THR A 85 -17.06 15.01 7.16
N PHE A 86 -16.53 14.03 7.90
CA PHE A 86 -17.28 12.86 8.41
C PHE A 86 -18.06 12.09 7.32
N ASP A 87 -17.64 12.19 6.05
CA ASP A 87 -18.35 11.67 4.88
C ASP A 87 -17.58 10.53 4.19
N GLN A 88 -17.86 9.29 4.59
CA GLN A 88 -17.28 8.09 3.97
C GLN A 88 -17.59 7.96 2.46
N PRO A 89 -18.85 8.16 2.00
CA PRO A 89 -19.15 8.20 0.56
C PRO A 89 -18.29 9.19 -0.24
N LEU A 90 -17.99 10.37 0.32
CA LEU A 90 -17.10 11.35 -0.31
C LEU A 90 -15.67 10.79 -0.47
N ILE A 91 -15.12 10.14 0.57
CA ILE A 91 -13.79 9.52 0.49
C ILE A 91 -13.77 8.41 -0.56
N LYS A 92 -14.82 7.57 -0.63
CA LYS A 92 -14.93 6.52 -1.66
C LYS A 92 -14.91 7.11 -3.07
N LYS A 93 -15.67 8.18 -3.32
CA LYS A 93 -15.70 8.87 -4.62
C LYS A 93 -14.35 9.49 -4.97
N MET A 94 -13.69 10.13 -4.00
CA MET A 94 -12.36 10.70 -4.18
C MET A 94 -11.35 9.61 -4.53
N ALA A 95 -11.30 8.52 -3.77
CA ALA A 95 -10.38 7.40 -4.01
C ALA A 95 -10.62 6.76 -5.39
N HIS A 96 -11.87 6.66 -5.83
CA HIS A 96 -12.20 6.21 -7.17
C HIS A 96 -11.67 7.16 -8.26
N ALA A 97 -11.83 8.48 -8.09
CA ALA A 97 -11.26 9.46 -9.02
C ALA A 97 -9.73 9.35 -9.12
N ILE A 98 -9.05 9.17 -7.98
CA ILE A 98 -7.61 8.92 -7.93
C ILE A 98 -7.24 7.64 -8.71
N ALA A 99 -8.02 6.56 -8.56
CA ALA A 99 -7.77 5.30 -9.26
C ALA A 99 -7.91 5.44 -10.78
N VAL A 100 -8.92 6.20 -11.25
CA VAL A 100 -9.12 6.48 -12.67
C VAL A 100 -7.94 7.24 -13.25
N GLU A 101 -7.47 8.30 -12.57
CA GLU A 101 -6.29 9.06 -13.00
C GLU A 101 -5.01 8.21 -12.98
N ALA A 102 -4.79 7.42 -11.92
CA ALA A 102 -3.66 6.52 -11.80
C ALA A 102 -3.64 5.49 -12.95
N ARG A 103 -4.80 4.89 -13.26
CA ARG A 103 -4.93 3.93 -14.37
C ARG A 103 -4.67 4.57 -15.73
N ALA A 104 -5.23 5.74 -15.98
CA ALA A 104 -5.02 6.47 -17.23
C ALA A 104 -3.54 6.81 -17.45
N LYS A 105 -2.88 7.33 -16.41
CA LYS A 105 -1.46 7.69 -16.48
C LYS A 105 -0.56 6.47 -16.57
N HIS A 106 -0.83 5.40 -15.83
CA HIS A 106 -0.10 4.14 -15.96
C HIS A 106 -0.18 3.54 -17.38
N ASN A 107 -1.36 3.56 -18.00
CA ASN A 107 -1.51 3.11 -19.39
C ASN A 107 -0.68 3.97 -20.34
N ASN A 108 -0.65 5.29 -20.13
CA ASN A 108 0.19 6.19 -20.90
C ASN A 108 1.69 5.92 -20.69
N PHE A 109 2.14 5.72 -19.44
CA PHE A 109 3.53 5.40 -19.14
C PHE A 109 3.97 4.09 -19.78
N THR A 110 3.16 3.04 -19.62
CA THR A 110 3.42 1.71 -20.20
C THR A 110 3.48 1.79 -21.73
N LYS A 111 2.57 2.53 -22.38
CA LYS A 111 2.58 2.75 -23.83
C LYS A 111 3.88 3.39 -24.33
N HIS A 112 4.49 4.26 -23.53
CA HIS A 112 5.74 4.94 -23.86
C HIS A 112 6.98 4.27 -23.24
N GLY A 113 6.84 3.07 -22.66
CA GLY A 113 7.95 2.34 -22.04
C GLY A 113 8.53 3.00 -20.79
N ASN A 114 7.78 3.91 -20.15
CA ASN A 114 8.18 4.55 -18.90
C ASN A 114 7.76 3.68 -17.70
N PHE A 115 8.76 3.21 -16.95
CA PHE A 115 8.58 2.42 -15.73
C PHE A 115 9.35 3.01 -14.55
N GLY A 116 9.52 4.34 -14.56
CA GLY A 116 10.20 5.08 -13.50
C GLY A 116 9.47 5.02 -12.16
N ASP A 117 10.05 5.66 -11.15
CA ASP A 117 9.41 5.79 -9.85
C ASP A 117 8.03 6.47 -9.96
N HIS A 118 7.07 6.09 -9.12
CA HIS A 118 5.70 6.64 -9.12
C HIS A 118 4.89 6.47 -10.41
N THR A 119 5.27 5.55 -11.31
CA THR A 119 4.52 5.24 -12.56
C THR A 119 3.63 4.00 -12.47
N GLY A 120 3.65 3.34 -11.31
CA GLY A 120 2.93 2.11 -11.03
C GLY A 120 1.47 2.31 -10.65
N LEU A 121 0.90 1.23 -10.13
CA LEU A 121 -0.50 1.15 -9.67
C LEU A 121 -0.62 0.63 -8.24
N SER A 122 0.51 0.43 -7.57
CA SER A 122 0.57 -0.02 -6.18
C SER A 122 0.62 1.19 -5.27
N CYS A 123 -0.55 1.75 -4.95
CA CYS A 123 -0.64 2.95 -4.14
C CYS A 123 -0.27 2.63 -2.69
N PHE A 124 0.80 3.23 -2.18
CA PHE A 124 1.19 3.23 -0.77
C PHE A 124 0.31 4.20 0.01
N SER A 125 -0.98 3.92 0.03
CA SER A 125 -2.02 4.73 0.64
C SER A 125 -3.21 3.82 0.97
N PRO A 126 -4.00 4.14 2.00
CA PRO A 126 -3.95 5.36 2.82
C PRO A 126 -2.94 5.29 3.98
N VAL A 127 -2.63 6.45 4.56
CA VAL A 127 -1.94 6.56 5.87
C VAL A 127 -3.01 6.54 6.95
N ILE A 128 -3.04 5.47 7.74
CA ILE A 128 -4.11 5.18 8.72
C ILE A 128 -3.58 5.11 10.16
N ASN A 129 -2.37 5.63 10.36
CA ASN A 129 -1.81 5.84 11.68
C ASN A 129 -2.64 6.83 12.48
N ILE A 130 -2.59 6.71 13.80
CA ILE A 130 -3.30 7.58 14.73
C ILE A 130 -2.51 8.87 14.92
N MET A 131 -3.16 10.03 14.81
CA MET A 131 -2.58 11.31 15.23
C MET A 131 -2.45 11.32 16.77
N ARG A 132 -1.37 10.74 17.28
CA ARG A 132 -1.17 10.57 18.73
C ARG A 132 -0.35 11.70 19.35
N HIS A 133 0.71 12.12 18.67
CA HIS A 133 1.62 13.13 19.16
C HIS A 133 1.53 14.41 18.30
N PRO A 134 1.26 15.60 18.88
CA PRO A 134 1.03 16.82 18.10
C PRO A 134 2.25 17.26 17.28
N LEU A 135 3.47 16.91 17.72
CA LEU A 135 4.71 17.19 16.99
C LEU A 135 5.04 16.20 15.86
N TRP A 136 4.16 15.23 15.57
CA TRP A 136 4.39 14.37 14.42
C TRP A 136 4.14 15.15 13.12
N GLY A 137 5.20 15.39 12.36
CA GLY A 137 5.17 16.20 11.13
C GLY A 137 4.26 15.65 10.02
N ARG A 138 3.81 14.39 10.15
CA ARG A 138 2.92 13.72 9.20
C ARG A 138 1.48 13.59 9.70
N ASN A 139 1.11 14.27 10.80
CA ASN A 139 -0.26 14.32 11.30
C ASN A 139 -1.28 14.73 10.22
N GLN A 140 -0.90 15.62 9.29
CA GLN A 140 -1.76 16.03 8.18
C GLN A 140 -2.15 14.88 7.23
N GLU A 141 -1.36 13.82 7.18
CA GLU A 141 -1.58 12.66 6.31
C GLU A 141 -2.58 11.65 6.88
N THR A 142 -2.99 11.80 8.15
CA THR A 142 -3.88 10.84 8.83
C THR A 142 -5.34 11.30 8.81
N TYR A 143 -6.23 10.39 9.23
CA TYR A 143 -7.65 10.72 9.45
C TYR A 143 -7.95 11.19 10.88
N GLY A 144 -6.93 11.69 11.60
CA GLY A 144 -7.06 12.19 12.96
C GLY A 144 -6.64 11.19 14.05
N GLU A 145 -7.10 11.45 15.27
CA GLU A 145 -6.68 10.74 16.49
C GLU A 145 -7.57 9.55 16.87
N ASP A 146 -8.72 9.41 16.20
CA ASP A 146 -9.71 8.39 16.56
C ASP A 146 -9.55 7.10 15.72
N PRO A 147 -9.38 5.92 16.36
CA PRO A 147 -9.27 4.65 15.65
C PRO A 147 -10.51 4.27 14.84
N VAL A 148 -11.71 4.66 15.27
CA VAL A 148 -12.96 4.33 14.57
C VAL A 148 -13.06 5.16 13.29
N MET A 149 -12.82 6.46 13.37
CA MET A 149 -12.74 7.37 12.23
C MET A 149 -11.72 6.87 11.21
N SER A 150 -10.51 6.53 11.67
CA SER A 150 -9.46 6.00 10.78
C SER A 150 -9.87 4.69 10.11
N SER A 151 -10.58 3.81 10.81
CA SER A 151 -11.11 2.55 10.24
C SER A 151 -12.15 2.82 9.15
N LEU A 152 -13.12 3.70 9.41
CA LEU A 152 -14.18 4.05 8.47
C LEU A 152 -13.63 4.71 7.20
N MET A 153 -12.69 5.64 7.37
CA MET A 153 -12.05 6.31 6.24
C MET A 153 -11.11 5.37 5.45
N ALA A 154 -10.44 4.43 6.14
CA ALA A 154 -9.66 3.38 5.48
C ALA A 154 -10.55 2.49 4.60
N HIS A 155 -11.69 2.03 5.13
CA HIS A 155 -12.66 1.23 4.38
C HIS A 155 -13.13 1.95 3.11
N ALA A 156 -13.58 3.20 3.26
CA ALA A 156 -14.04 4.00 2.14
C ALA A 156 -12.95 4.22 1.08
N TYR A 157 -11.72 4.53 1.51
CA TYR A 157 -10.60 4.76 0.61
C TYR A 157 -10.20 3.47 -0.13
N VAL A 158 -10.03 2.35 0.58
CA VAL A 158 -9.60 1.06 0.00
C VAL A 158 -10.60 0.59 -1.04
N THR A 159 -11.88 0.55 -0.68
CA THR A 159 -12.94 0.09 -1.61
C THR A 159 -13.15 1.06 -2.77
N GLY A 160 -12.96 2.37 -2.57
CA GLY A 160 -13.02 3.35 -3.65
C GLY A 160 -11.86 3.23 -4.63
N LEU A 161 -10.64 3.06 -4.13
CA LEU A 161 -9.43 2.96 -4.95
C LEU A 161 -9.38 1.64 -5.75
N GLN A 162 -9.81 0.55 -5.14
CA GLN A 162 -9.77 -0.79 -5.76
C GLN A 162 -11.01 -1.11 -6.60
N GLY A 163 -12.14 -0.46 -6.32
CA GLY A 163 -13.42 -0.77 -6.95
C GLY A 163 -13.91 -2.19 -6.63
N ASP A 164 -15.02 -2.57 -7.26
CA ASP A 164 -15.68 -3.86 -7.07
C ASP A 164 -15.43 -4.82 -8.27
N GLU A 165 -14.50 -4.45 -9.16
CA GLU A 165 -14.23 -5.15 -10.42
C GLU A 165 -13.17 -6.24 -10.27
N ILE A 166 -13.25 -7.27 -11.12
CA ILE A 166 -12.17 -8.28 -11.28
C ILE A 166 -10.85 -7.59 -11.70
N TYR A 167 -10.96 -6.47 -12.42
CA TYR A 167 -9.84 -5.65 -12.86
C TYR A 167 -9.68 -4.42 -11.99
N LEU A 168 -8.72 -4.49 -11.07
CA LEU A 168 -8.44 -3.41 -10.14
C LEU A 168 -7.83 -2.22 -10.87
N PRO A 169 -8.40 -0.99 -10.76
CA PRO A 169 -7.83 0.18 -11.39
C PRO A 169 -6.50 0.57 -10.74
N ALA A 170 -6.38 0.46 -9.41
CA ALA A 170 -5.15 0.54 -8.64
C ALA A 170 -5.28 -0.31 -7.35
N THR A 171 -4.19 -0.56 -6.65
CA THR A 171 -4.18 -1.36 -5.41
C THR A 171 -3.88 -0.49 -4.19
N ALA A 172 -4.62 -0.69 -3.10
CA ALA A 172 -4.42 0.03 -1.85
C ALA A 172 -3.44 -0.73 -0.94
N ASN A 173 -2.48 -0.01 -0.36
CA ASN A 173 -1.47 -0.57 0.53
C ASN A 173 -1.41 0.28 1.80
N CYS A 174 -2.08 -0.19 2.87
CA CYS A 174 -2.22 0.57 4.10
C CYS A 174 -0.90 0.70 4.85
N LYS A 175 -0.63 1.90 5.37
CA LYS A 175 0.62 2.22 6.05
C LYS A 175 0.40 3.10 7.28
N HIS A 176 1.30 3.08 8.26
CA HIS A 176 2.51 2.27 8.42
C HIS A 176 2.31 1.33 9.63
N PHE A 177 2.35 0.03 9.41
CA PHE A 177 2.05 -0.98 10.42
C PHE A 177 3.28 -1.26 11.31
N ALA A 178 3.32 -0.88 12.59
CA ALA A 178 2.30 -0.20 13.38
C ALA A 178 2.95 0.79 14.37
N ALA A 179 2.12 1.50 15.15
CA ALA A 179 2.58 2.44 16.20
C ALA A 179 3.68 3.40 15.72
N TYR A 180 3.44 4.02 14.56
CA TYR A 180 4.31 4.99 13.92
C TYR A 180 3.58 6.33 13.85
N ASP A 181 3.78 7.14 14.89
CA ASP A 181 3.02 8.37 15.13
C ASP A 181 3.75 9.39 16.02
N GLY A 182 5.04 9.17 16.25
CA GLY A 182 5.92 10.04 17.02
C GLY A 182 6.63 11.08 16.14
N PRO A 183 7.27 12.11 16.74
CA PRO A 183 8.03 13.09 15.97
C PRO A 183 9.11 12.43 15.11
N GLU A 184 9.40 13.01 13.95
CA GLU A 184 10.27 12.37 12.95
C GLU A 184 11.69 12.08 13.45
N ASN A 185 12.27 13.00 14.22
CA ASN A 185 13.65 12.89 14.71
C ASN A 185 13.89 13.39 16.14
N ILE A 186 12.84 13.61 16.94
CA ILE A 186 12.96 14.19 18.28
C ILE A 186 12.15 13.37 19.30
N PRO A 187 12.75 12.92 20.42
CA PRO A 187 14.18 12.95 20.74
C PRO A 187 15.00 11.91 19.97
N SER A 188 14.36 11.03 19.20
CA SER A 188 15.00 9.94 18.45
C SER A 188 14.47 9.90 17.02
N SER A 189 15.30 9.41 16.09
CA SER A 189 14.88 9.18 14.71
C SER A 189 13.82 8.08 14.65
N ARG A 190 12.80 8.28 13.81
CA ARG A 190 11.85 7.22 13.44
C ARG A 190 12.50 5.93 12.93
N LEU A 191 13.72 6.03 12.41
CA LEU A 191 14.48 4.89 11.88
C LEU A 191 15.03 4.00 12.99
N THR A 192 15.13 4.52 14.21
CA THR A 192 15.75 3.84 15.38
C THR A 192 14.85 3.81 16.60
N PHE A 193 13.74 4.57 16.59
CA PHE A 193 12.82 4.67 17.71
C PHE A 193 12.21 3.30 18.05
N ASN A 194 12.10 3.01 19.35
CA ASN A 194 11.41 1.83 19.86
C ASN A 194 10.16 2.28 20.63
N ALA A 195 8.99 2.05 20.04
CA ALA A 195 7.72 2.31 20.68
C ALA A 195 7.45 1.23 21.74
N VAL A 196 7.36 1.63 23.01
CA VAL A 196 6.94 0.74 24.10
C VAL A 196 5.44 0.90 24.28
N VAL A 197 4.68 -0.09 23.85
CA VAL A 197 3.22 -0.03 23.74
C VAL A 197 2.60 -1.24 24.41
N SER A 198 1.60 -1.00 25.26
CA SER A 198 0.86 -2.09 25.91
C SER A 198 0.10 -2.92 24.87
N MET A 199 -0.12 -4.21 25.17
CA MET A 199 -0.94 -5.07 24.31
C MET A 199 -2.38 -4.57 24.18
N GLU A 200 -2.87 -3.90 25.21
CA GLU A 200 -4.17 -3.24 25.22
C GLU A 200 -4.22 -2.09 24.21
N ASP A 201 -3.26 -1.16 24.25
CA ASP A 201 -3.21 -0.04 23.30
C ASP A 201 -2.97 -0.51 21.87
N LEU A 202 -2.14 -1.54 21.67
CA LEU A 202 -1.98 -2.18 20.36
C LEU A 202 -3.34 -2.66 19.84
N GLY A 203 -4.09 -3.40 20.66
CA GLY A 203 -5.39 -3.94 20.28
C GLY A 203 -6.50 -2.90 20.11
N ARG A 204 -6.54 -1.87 20.96
CA ARG A 204 -7.65 -0.90 21.03
C ARG A 204 -7.42 0.35 20.20
N THR A 205 -6.16 0.73 19.96
CA THR A 205 -5.81 2.00 19.31
C THR A 205 -5.13 1.78 17.97
N TYR A 206 -4.09 0.95 17.91
CA TYR A 206 -3.23 0.86 16.72
C TYR A 206 -3.70 -0.15 15.67
N PHE A 207 -4.32 -1.24 16.09
CA PHE A 207 -4.76 -2.31 15.20
C PHE A 207 -6.13 -2.14 14.53
N PRO A 208 -7.13 -1.43 15.09
CA PRO A 208 -8.46 -1.37 14.50
C PRO A 208 -8.48 -0.95 13.03
N ALA A 209 -7.78 0.14 12.68
CA ALA A 209 -7.77 0.64 11.30
C ALA A 209 -7.07 -0.31 10.32
N PHE A 210 -6.00 -1.00 10.74
CA PHE A 210 -5.33 -1.99 9.89
C PHE A 210 -6.17 -3.24 9.70
N ARG A 211 -6.83 -3.71 10.75
CA ARG A 211 -7.78 -4.83 10.66
C ARG A 211 -8.91 -4.48 9.68
N GLU A 212 -9.48 -3.29 9.78
CA GLU A 212 -10.52 -2.83 8.85
C GLU A 212 -9.99 -2.70 7.43
N CYS A 213 -8.77 -2.18 7.25
CA CYS A 213 -8.15 -2.10 5.93
C CYS A 213 -7.96 -3.48 5.27
N ILE A 214 -7.54 -4.48 6.03
CA ILE A 214 -7.42 -5.88 5.57
C ILE A 214 -8.79 -6.44 5.19
N HIS A 215 -9.80 -6.27 6.05
CA HIS A 215 -11.15 -6.74 5.78
C HIS A 215 -11.81 -6.02 4.60
N SER A 216 -11.38 -4.80 4.30
CA SER A 216 -11.78 -4.05 3.11
C SER A 216 -11.10 -4.53 1.83
N GLY A 217 -10.22 -5.53 1.93
CA GLY A 217 -9.57 -6.18 0.80
C GLY A 217 -8.32 -5.47 0.31
N CYS A 218 -7.63 -4.69 1.15
CA CYS A 218 -6.37 -4.05 0.75
C CYS A 218 -5.36 -5.08 0.22
N PHE A 219 -4.55 -4.66 -0.73
CA PHE A 219 -3.58 -5.53 -1.38
C PHE A 219 -2.28 -5.67 -0.61
N GLY A 220 -1.93 -4.67 0.19
CA GLY A 220 -0.66 -4.64 0.91
C GLY A 220 -0.74 -3.95 2.24
N ILE A 221 0.20 -4.29 3.10
CA ILE A 221 0.49 -3.61 4.36
C ILE A 221 1.94 -3.18 4.33
N VAL A 222 2.19 -1.89 4.49
CA VAL A 222 3.56 -1.35 4.58
C VAL A 222 3.95 -1.29 6.05
N CYS A 223 4.97 -2.04 6.43
CA CYS A 223 5.50 -2.01 7.79
C CYS A 223 6.15 -0.64 8.10
N SER A 224 6.10 -0.23 9.36
CA SER A 224 6.73 1.01 9.81
C SER A 224 8.25 0.86 9.97
N TYR A 225 8.94 1.98 10.12
CA TYR A 225 10.39 2.01 10.34
C TYR A 225 10.77 1.64 11.76
N ASN A 226 9.99 2.06 12.75
CA ASN A 226 10.32 1.92 14.16
C ASN A 226 10.26 0.47 14.63
N ALA A 227 10.87 0.22 15.79
CA ALA A 227 10.60 -0.98 16.56
C ALA A 227 9.35 -0.80 17.43
N ILE A 228 8.69 -1.92 17.74
CA ILE A 228 7.59 -2.01 18.70
C ILE A 228 8.00 -3.06 19.73
N ASN A 229 8.05 -2.68 21.01
CA ASN A 229 8.43 -3.57 22.12
C ASN A 229 9.74 -4.34 21.85
N GLY A 230 10.73 -3.65 21.26
CA GLY A 230 12.07 -4.19 21.00
C GLY A 230 12.25 -4.89 19.65
N GLN A 231 11.21 -5.02 18.81
CA GLN A 231 11.31 -5.68 17.50
C GLN A 231 11.04 -4.69 16.37
N PRO A 232 11.95 -4.53 15.38
CA PRO A 232 11.68 -3.74 14.17
C PRO A 232 10.41 -4.22 13.46
N ALA A 233 9.52 -3.30 13.06
CA ALA A 233 8.18 -3.69 12.60
C ALA A 233 8.20 -4.66 11.41
N CYS A 234 9.05 -4.40 10.41
CA CYS A 234 9.21 -5.25 9.23
C CYS A 234 9.81 -6.63 9.52
N ALA A 235 10.47 -6.81 10.67
CA ALA A 235 11.13 -8.05 11.09
C ALA A 235 10.46 -8.69 12.32
N SER A 236 9.30 -8.19 12.75
CA SER A 236 8.63 -8.68 13.95
C SER A 236 7.74 -9.89 13.64
N HIS A 237 8.12 -11.05 14.17
CA HIS A 237 7.28 -12.26 14.11
C HIS A 237 5.92 -12.07 14.79
N TYR A 238 5.88 -11.28 15.86
CA TYR A 238 4.63 -10.96 16.54
C TYR A 238 3.68 -10.15 15.65
N LEU A 239 4.17 -9.10 14.99
CA LEU A 239 3.32 -8.32 14.09
C LEU A 239 2.88 -9.13 12.87
N GLN A 240 3.75 -10.01 12.34
CA GLN A 240 3.39 -10.93 11.27
C GLN A 240 2.29 -11.91 11.69
N SER A 241 2.35 -12.50 12.90
CA SER A 241 1.29 -13.40 13.39
C SER A 241 -0.02 -12.66 13.63
N ILE A 242 0.02 -11.39 14.05
CA ILE A 242 -1.19 -10.57 14.11
C ILE A 242 -1.84 -10.41 12.72
N LEU A 243 -1.06 -10.09 11.69
CA LEU A 243 -1.59 -9.97 10.33
C LEU A 243 -2.15 -11.29 9.79
N ARG A 244 -1.36 -12.37 9.85
CA ARG A 244 -1.69 -13.67 9.24
C ARG A 244 -2.71 -14.46 10.07
N ASP A 245 -2.46 -14.61 11.36
CA ASP A 245 -3.22 -15.55 12.20
C ASP A 245 -4.46 -14.88 12.79
N LYS A 246 -4.37 -13.58 13.14
CA LYS A 246 -5.47 -12.86 13.80
C LYS A 246 -6.36 -12.09 12.82
N PHE A 247 -5.78 -11.35 11.87
CA PHE A 247 -6.55 -10.58 10.88
C PHE A 247 -6.85 -11.34 9.59
N LYS A 248 -6.23 -12.51 9.39
CA LYS A 248 -6.46 -13.37 8.22
C LYS A 248 -6.11 -12.68 6.89
N TYR A 249 -5.05 -11.87 6.90
CA TYR A 249 -4.47 -11.28 5.70
C TYR A 249 -3.64 -12.28 4.88
#